data_AF-A0A7L5DWB5-F1
#
_entry.id   AF-A0A7L5DWB5-F1
#
_cell.length_a   1.000
_cell.length_b   1.000
_cell.length_c   1.000
_cell.angle_alpha   90.00
_cell.angle_beta   90.00
_cell.angle_gamma   90.00
#
_symmetry.space_group_name_H-M   'P 1'
#
loop_
_entity.id
_entity.type
_entity.pdbx_description
1 polymer ?
#
loop_
_entity_poly.entity_id
_entity_poly.type
_entity_poly.pdbx_seq_one_letter_code
_entity_poly.pdbx_strand_id
1 'polypeptide(L)'
;MRKLIHYIGLCSIAFTFLLALPHCAKAQSDDEITFQEFYDQLQPYGTWIDDPDYGSVWVPDVDQDFRPYATNGHWVMTDYGNTWVSDYPWGWATFHYGRWRFDDYYGWEWIPDTEWAPAWVNWRSGDGYYGWAPLGPNDNTDGAYGGYNSYDTPDSYWVFAPQAYINDPGIYNYYVPRARVITIFRNSSAINNYYSYSNRRYLGGPGLADMQRFSHNRIQIYHINSMNRPSRAFFDNNRLNLYRPMVRRSGDARPERVVDAAAYRNNNPNYRIANRNMGFGINPTNSDRLANIARSNDASNRNMVRINNGNRDYNRQPNNNNNFNRPNNGNNSQGGFNNGDRFNNQPSRSGFDRNQQQNGQQPNQSFGQQQRQQIDQQRMQQRSQQWQQRQQQSDQQRQQQGDQQRQFNQQQFDQQRQQQQNQQQQADQQRQQQDQQRNQQQQADQQRQQQWRQQADQQRRQWQDQQRQQQNSQQQQNQQQQNQQQLDQQRQQMMQQRQQQWQQRQQQWQQQNQQQQNNQQQRQQFDQQRQQQMQQQNQQQQQMRQQQWQQQQQQRQQHMQQRQQQNQQQQQNPQRQQQQRPPQEQHP
;
A
#
# COMPACT_ATOMS: atom_id res chain seq x y z
N MET A 1 12.70 33.86 75.24
CA MET A 1 11.67 33.42 74.26
C MET A 1 11.31 34.51 73.24
N ARG A 2 12.25 34.98 72.39
CA ARG A 2 11.96 35.90 71.26
C ARG A 2 12.85 35.69 70.03
N LYS A 3 13.66 34.63 69.99
CA LYS A 3 14.54 34.29 68.84
C LYS A 3 14.22 32.92 68.23
N LEU A 4 12.98 32.44 68.38
CA LEU A 4 12.53 31.17 67.79
C LEU A 4 11.41 31.32 66.75
N ILE A 5 10.97 32.55 66.44
CA ILE A 5 9.83 32.80 65.53
C ILE A 5 10.28 33.28 64.13
N HIS A 6 11.53 33.70 63.95
CA HIS A 6 12.01 34.25 62.67
C HIS A 6 12.63 33.23 61.70
N TYR A 7 12.89 31.99 62.12
CA TYR A 7 13.44 30.96 61.23
C TYR A 7 12.37 30.02 60.62
N ILE A 8 11.09 30.17 61.00
CA ILE A 8 9.98 29.39 60.42
C ILE A 8 9.40 30.10 59.17
N GLY A 9 9.56 31.42 59.07
CA GLY A 9 9.09 32.20 57.92
C GLY A 9 9.95 32.09 56.66
N LEU A 10 11.27 31.90 56.80
CA LEU A 10 12.20 31.87 55.66
C LEU A 10 12.40 30.48 55.03
N CYS A 11 12.10 29.40 55.76
CA CYS A 11 12.06 28.05 55.17
C CYS A 11 10.76 27.76 54.41
N SER A 12 9.71 28.56 54.59
CA SER A 12 8.39 28.32 53.97
C SER A 12 8.26 28.88 52.55
N ILE A 13 9.15 29.80 52.13
CA ILE A 13 9.16 30.36 50.77
C ILE A 13 10.17 29.61 49.86
N ALA A 14 11.19 28.97 50.45
CA ALA A 14 12.11 28.12 49.70
C ALA A 14 11.55 26.70 49.42
N PHE A 15 10.54 26.26 50.16
CA PHE A 15 9.90 24.96 49.94
C PHE A 15 8.69 25.01 48.99
N THR A 16 8.19 26.20 48.65
CA THR A 16 7.09 26.39 47.70
C THR A 16 7.54 26.62 46.26
N PHE A 17 8.84 26.77 46.00
CA PHE A 17 9.41 26.87 44.65
C PHE A 17 10.00 25.56 44.10
N LEU A 18 9.84 24.43 44.79
CA LEU A 18 10.34 23.11 44.38
C LEU A 18 9.25 22.12 43.92
N LEU A 19 8.02 22.59 43.69
CA LEU A 19 6.91 21.78 43.14
C LEU A 19 6.36 22.29 41.80
N ALA A 20 6.99 23.30 41.20
CA ALA A 20 6.82 23.59 39.78
C ALA A 20 7.93 22.90 38.99
N LEU A 21 8.03 21.58 39.09
CA LEU A 21 8.43 20.83 37.90
C LEU A 21 7.46 21.30 36.81
N PRO A 22 7.92 21.62 35.57
CA PRO A 22 6.99 21.54 34.47
C PRO A 22 6.45 20.13 34.62
N HIS A 23 5.16 20.01 34.95
CA HIS A 23 4.48 18.81 34.59
C HIS A 23 4.75 18.80 33.09
N CYS A 24 5.61 17.87 32.65
CA CYS A 24 5.30 17.16 31.44
C CYS A 24 3.85 16.77 31.66
N ALA A 25 2.94 17.64 31.23
CA ALA A 25 1.64 17.22 30.82
C ALA A 25 1.99 16.00 29.98
N LYS A 26 1.64 14.81 30.47
CA LYS A 26 1.62 13.63 29.63
C LYS A 26 0.70 14.02 28.50
N ALA A 27 1.33 14.50 27.43
CA ALA A 27 0.65 14.90 26.24
C ALA A 27 -0.01 13.63 25.74
N GLN A 28 -1.33 13.72 25.60
CA GLN A 28 -2.20 12.79 24.89
C GLN A 28 -2.33 11.43 25.60
N SER A 29 -3.49 11.24 26.24
CA SER A 29 -4.09 9.91 26.29
C SER A 29 -4.30 9.45 24.84
N ASP A 30 -3.29 8.79 24.28
CA ASP A 30 -3.49 7.96 23.09
C ASP A 30 -4.44 6.85 23.54
N ASP A 31 -5.75 7.04 23.32
CA ASP A 31 -6.78 6.08 23.66
C ASP A 31 -6.44 4.74 22.99
N GLU A 32 -6.04 3.77 23.79
CA GLU A 32 -5.70 2.44 23.32
C GLU A 32 -6.99 1.67 23.02
N ILE A 33 -7.20 1.29 21.76
CA ILE A 33 -8.31 0.48 21.31
C ILE A 33 -7.87 -0.95 21.01
N THR A 34 -8.85 -1.85 20.87
CA THR A 34 -8.61 -3.23 20.41
C THR A 34 -9.09 -3.41 18.97
N PHE A 35 -8.72 -4.52 18.34
CA PHE A 35 -9.29 -4.94 17.05
C PHE A 35 -10.83 -5.00 17.05
N GLN A 36 -11.47 -5.14 18.22
CA GLN A 36 -12.93 -5.09 18.30
C GLN A 36 -13.50 -3.77 17.77
N GLU A 37 -12.82 -2.65 18.00
CA GLU A 37 -13.24 -1.35 17.47
C GLU A 37 -13.19 -1.34 15.93
N PHE A 38 -12.19 -2.00 15.30
CA PHE A 38 -12.20 -2.17 13.85
C PHE A 38 -13.41 -2.98 13.40
N TYR A 39 -13.65 -4.13 14.02
CA TYR A 39 -14.80 -4.97 13.68
C TYR A 39 -16.11 -4.20 13.76
N ASP A 40 -16.34 -3.48 14.86
CA ASP A 40 -17.58 -2.77 15.12
C ASP A 40 -17.76 -1.54 14.22
N GLN A 41 -16.70 -0.74 14.00
CA GLN A 41 -16.78 0.48 13.18
C GLN A 41 -16.85 0.21 11.67
N LEU A 42 -16.31 -0.92 11.20
CA LEU A 42 -16.29 -1.26 9.77
C LEU A 42 -17.48 -2.11 9.34
N GLN A 43 -18.14 -2.81 10.28
CA GLN A 43 -19.32 -3.66 10.01
C GLN A 43 -20.42 -2.98 9.16
N PRO A 44 -20.76 -1.69 9.36
CA PRO A 44 -21.81 -1.05 8.57
C PRO A 44 -21.43 -0.75 7.12
N TYR A 45 -20.14 -0.78 6.78
CA TYR A 45 -19.61 -0.27 5.50
C TYR A 45 -19.03 -1.36 4.60
N GLY A 46 -19.11 -2.61 5.02
CA GLY A 46 -18.54 -3.74 4.27
C GLY A 46 -18.89 -5.07 4.90
N THR A 47 -18.21 -6.11 4.46
CA THR A 47 -18.42 -7.49 4.86
C THR A 47 -17.12 -8.09 5.40
N TRP A 48 -17.16 -8.62 6.62
CA TRP A 48 -16.06 -9.42 7.15
C TRP A 48 -16.10 -10.84 6.60
N ILE A 49 -14.94 -11.34 6.18
CA ILE A 49 -14.72 -12.67 5.63
C ILE A 49 -13.66 -13.37 6.48
N ASP A 50 -13.90 -14.63 6.83
CA ASP A 50 -12.94 -15.50 7.49
C ASP A 50 -12.11 -16.19 6.41
N ASP A 51 -10.96 -15.60 6.11
CA ASP A 51 -10.02 -16.12 5.14
C ASP A 51 -9.02 -17.08 5.83
N PRO A 52 -8.78 -18.28 5.26
CA PRO A 52 -7.91 -19.27 5.91
C PRO A 52 -6.44 -18.84 6.02
N ASP A 53 -5.98 -17.94 5.14
CA ASP A 53 -4.58 -17.50 5.09
C ASP A 53 -4.35 -16.24 5.95
N TYR A 54 -5.36 -15.36 6.05
CA TYR A 54 -5.22 -14.03 6.67
C TYR A 54 -6.14 -13.79 7.89
N GLY A 55 -7.01 -14.74 8.23
CA GLY A 55 -8.01 -14.59 9.27
C GLY A 55 -9.15 -13.67 8.84
N SER A 56 -9.64 -12.82 9.76
CA SER A 56 -10.74 -11.90 9.44
C SER A 56 -10.28 -10.75 8.55
N VAL A 57 -10.63 -10.81 7.27
CA VAL A 57 -10.41 -9.75 6.28
C VAL A 57 -11.72 -9.01 6.00
N TRP A 58 -11.63 -7.78 5.51
CA TRP A 58 -12.80 -6.94 5.27
C TRP A 58 -12.91 -6.49 3.82
N VAL A 59 -14.08 -6.67 3.24
CA VAL A 59 -14.40 -6.25 1.87
C VAL A 59 -15.34 -5.05 1.94
N PRO A 60 -14.97 -3.88 1.38
CA PRO A 60 -15.82 -2.70 1.39
C PRO A 60 -17.05 -2.85 0.50
N ASP A 61 -18.16 -2.24 0.90
CA ASP A 61 -19.33 -2.01 0.04
C ASP A 61 -19.13 -0.70 -0.72
N VAL A 62 -18.60 -0.79 -1.93
CA VAL A 62 -18.12 0.36 -2.72
C VAL A 62 -18.44 0.18 -4.21
N ASP A 63 -18.30 1.28 -4.95
CA ASP A 63 -18.52 1.32 -6.38
C ASP A 63 -17.49 0.49 -7.17
N GLN A 64 -17.84 0.19 -8.43
CA GLN A 64 -17.11 -0.73 -9.30
C GLN A 64 -15.62 -0.37 -9.49
N ASP A 65 -15.29 0.91 -9.45
CA ASP A 65 -13.95 1.44 -9.71
C ASP A 65 -13.12 1.64 -8.44
N PHE A 66 -13.66 1.25 -7.27
CA PHE A 66 -12.97 1.37 -6.00
C PHE A 66 -11.55 0.85 -6.08
N ARG A 67 -10.64 1.66 -5.56
CA ARG A 67 -9.23 1.30 -5.49
C ARG A 67 -8.56 1.94 -4.29
N PRO A 68 -7.83 1.14 -3.49
CA PRO A 68 -7.10 1.68 -2.35
C PRO A 68 -6.10 2.74 -2.78
N TYR A 69 -6.05 3.84 -2.02
CA TYR A 69 -5.19 4.98 -2.29
C TYR A 69 -5.43 5.64 -3.67
N ALA A 70 -6.62 5.53 -4.24
CA ALA A 70 -6.94 6.20 -5.51
C ALA A 70 -8.35 6.83 -5.54
N THR A 71 -9.36 6.09 -5.09
CA THR A 71 -10.75 6.57 -5.13
C THR A 71 -11.14 7.27 -3.84
N ASN A 72 -11.93 8.36 -3.92
CA ASN A 72 -12.47 9.12 -2.78
C ASN A 72 -11.41 9.46 -1.72
N GLY A 73 -10.33 10.08 -2.18
CA GLY A 73 -9.26 10.59 -1.34
C GLY A 73 -8.16 11.22 -2.19
N HIS A 74 -7.14 11.75 -1.51
CA HIS A 74 -6.04 12.44 -2.15
C HIS A 74 -4.78 12.42 -1.27
N TRP A 75 -3.63 12.75 -1.86
CA TRP A 75 -2.36 12.84 -1.14
C TRP A 75 -2.12 14.25 -0.61
N VAL A 76 -1.78 14.37 0.66
CA VAL A 76 -1.31 15.63 1.26
C VAL A 76 0.06 15.43 1.86
N MET A 77 0.90 16.47 1.77
CA MET A 77 2.18 16.47 2.48
C MET A 77 1.95 16.79 3.95
N THR A 78 2.52 15.97 4.82
CA THR A 78 2.48 16.14 6.28
C THR A 78 3.86 16.06 6.91
N ASP A 79 3.95 16.25 8.21
CA ASP A 79 5.14 15.94 9.00
C ASP A 79 5.52 14.44 9.01
N TYR A 80 4.65 13.56 8.50
CA TYR A 80 4.93 12.13 8.27
C TYR A 80 5.28 11.81 6.81
N GLY A 81 5.38 12.81 5.93
CA GLY A 81 5.54 12.64 4.48
C GLY A 81 4.20 12.68 3.73
N ASN A 82 4.15 12.10 2.53
CA ASN A 82 2.90 11.99 1.79
C ASN A 82 1.92 11.06 2.53
N THR A 83 0.80 11.63 2.96
CA THR A 83 -0.25 10.95 3.72
C THR A 83 -1.51 10.88 2.87
N TRP A 84 -2.14 9.71 2.85
CA TRP A 84 -3.42 9.55 2.17
C TRP A 84 -4.55 10.10 3.04
N VAL A 85 -5.35 11.00 2.50
CA VAL A 85 -6.56 11.53 3.13
C VAL A 85 -7.75 10.92 2.42
N SER A 86 -8.48 10.07 3.14
CA SER A 86 -9.66 9.37 2.63
C SER A 86 -10.95 10.11 3.00
N ASP A 87 -11.85 10.24 2.03
CA ASP A 87 -13.20 10.77 2.23
C ASP A 87 -14.19 9.71 2.73
N TYR A 88 -13.80 8.42 2.71
CA TYR A 88 -14.59 7.35 3.31
C TYR A 88 -14.63 7.43 4.84
N PRO A 89 -15.80 7.19 5.48
CA PRO A 89 -15.94 7.25 6.94
C PRO A 89 -15.13 6.18 7.69
N TRP A 90 -14.82 5.06 7.02
CA TRP A 90 -14.00 3.96 7.52
C TRP A 90 -12.50 4.11 7.18
N GLY A 91 -12.14 5.14 6.41
CA GLY A 91 -10.80 5.28 5.85
C GLY A 91 -9.69 5.53 6.87
N TRP A 92 -10.02 6.07 8.04
CA TRP A 92 -9.09 6.25 9.15
C TRP A 92 -8.44 4.92 9.57
N ALA A 93 -9.16 3.81 9.46
CA ALA A 93 -8.67 2.48 9.78
C ALA A 93 -7.98 1.87 8.56
N THR A 94 -8.70 1.68 7.47
CA THR A 94 -8.26 0.79 6.39
C THR A 94 -7.12 1.33 5.54
N PHE A 95 -6.91 2.65 5.51
CA PHE A 95 -5.79 3.26 4.80
C PHE A 95 -4.53 3.44 5.67
N HIS A 96 -4.64 3.17 6.97
CA HIS A 96 -3.56 3.47 7.90
C HIS A 96 -3.15 2.29 8.80
N TYR A 97 -4.01 1.30 9.03
CA TYR A 97 -3.80 0.19 9.97
C TYR A 97 -3.89 -1.18 9.29
N GLY A 98 -3.21 -1.41 8.17
CA GLY A 98 -3.27 -2.73 7.53
C GLY A 98 -2.71 -2.79 6.13
N ARG A 99 -3.05 -3.86 5.41
CA ARG A 99 -2.63 -4.11 4.03
C ARG A 99 -3.82 -4.34 3.14
N TRP A 100 -3.69 -3.97 1.88
CA TRP A 100 -4.68 -4.24 0.87
C TRP A 100 -4.16 -5.30 -0.08
N ARG A 101 -5.02 -6.25 -0.42
CA ARG A 101 -4.80 -7.17 -1.52
C ARG A 101 -6.06 -7.28 -2.36
N PHE A 102 -5.88 -7.82 -3.55
CA PHE A 102 -6.96 -8.09 -4.48
C PHE A 102 -7.14 -9.59 -4.59
N ASP A 103 -8.31 -10.04 -4.18
CA ASP A 103 -8.77 -11.41 -4.31
C ASP A 103 -9.66 -11.56 -5.54
N ASP A 104 -9.49 -12.66 -6.28
CA ASP A 104 -10.23 -12.90 -7.53
C ASP A 104 -11.70 -13.21 -7.32
N TYR A 105 -12.06 -13.49 -6.08
CA TYR A 105 -13.40 -13.80 -5.71
C TYR A 105 -14.09 -12.63 -5.04
N TYR A 106 -13.36 -11.83 -4.26
CA TYR A 106 -13.91 -10.75 -3.44
C TYR A 106 -13.61 -9.33 -3.93
N GLY A 107 -12.62 -9.14 -4.79
CA GLY A 107 -12.12 -7.81 -5.15
C GLY A 107 -11.08 -7.32 -4.17
N TRP A 108 -11.03 -6.01 -3.93
CA TRP A 108 -10.14 -5.44 -2.91
C TRP A 108 -10.60 -5.85 -1.52
N GLU A 109 -9.71 -6.49 -0.76
CA GLU A 109 -9.93 -6.85 0.64
C GLU A 109 -8.82 -6.26 1.50
N TRP A 110 -9.20 -5.85 2.70
CA TRP A 110 -8.32 -5.25 3.69
C TRP A 110 -8.00 -6.25 4.80
N ILE A 111 -6.71 -6.34 5.12
CA ILE A 111 -6.16 -7.19 6.17
C ILE A 111 -5.76 -6.27 7.33
N PRO A 112 -6.41 -6.38 8.52
CA PRO A 112 -6.12 -5.51 9.66
C PRO A 112 -4.72 -5.71 10.23
N ASP A 113 -4.13 -4.62 10.71
CA ASP A 113 -2.89 -4.62 11.49
C ASP A 113 -2.94 -3.57 12.62
N THR A 114 -1.99 -3.62 13.54
CA THR A 114 -1.94 -2.70 14.70
C THR A 114 -1.14 -1.44 14.45
N GLU A 115 -0.23 -1.45 13.46
CA GLU A 115 0.66 -0.33 13.23
C GLU A 115 0.02 0.73 12.31
N TRP A 116 0.07 1.98 12.76
CA TRP A 116 -0.31 3.12 11.94
C TRP A 116 0.83 3.57 11.02
N ALA A 117 0.50 3.93 9.78
CA ALA A 117 1.36 4.67 8.86
C ALA A 117 0.58 5.77 8.10
N PRO A 118 1.26 6.81 7.57
CA PRO A 118 0.62 7.83 6.73
C PRO A 118 -0.03 7.23 5.48
N ALA A 119 0.54 6.15 4.96
CA ALA A 119 -0.05 5.21 4.02
C ALA A 119 0.84 3.96 3.94
N TRP A 120 0.25 2.82 3.61
CA TRP A 120 0.99 1.59 3.33
C TRP A 120 1.08 1.35 1.81
N VAL A 121 2.00 2.07 1.16
CA VAL A 121 2.19 2.02 -0.30
C VAL A 121 3.65 1.93 -0.71
N ASN A 122 3.90 1.28 -1.84
CA ASN A 122 5.12 1.43 -2.63
C ASN A 122 5.02 2.67 -3.51
N TRP A 123 6.16 3.32 -3.77
CA TRP A 123 6.25 4.53 -4.60
C TRP A 123 7.20 4.34 -5.78
N ARG A 124 6.86 4.95 -6.93
CA ARG A 124 7.69 5.00 -8.14
C ARG A 124 7.62 6.36 -8.81
N SER A 125 8.67 6.69 -9.56
CA SER A 125 8.76 7.88 -10.41
C SER A 125 9.37 7.53 -11.76
N GLY A 126 8.85 8.12 -12.84
CA GLY A 126 9.39 7.95 -14.19
C GLY A 126 8.51 8.59 -15.24
N ASP A 127 9.08 8.98 -16.38
CA ASP A 127 8.36 9.56 -17.53
C ASP A 127 7.44 10.76 -17.21
N GLY A 128 7.72 11.52 -16.14
CA GLY A 128 6.88 12.63 -15.70
C GLY A 128 5.66 12.23 -14.86
N TYR A 129 5.62 10.99 -14.38
CA TYR A 129 4.57 10.45 -13.51
C TYR A 129 5.12 10.05 -12.15
N TYR A 130 4.29 10.22 -11.13
CA TYR A 130 4.43 9.47 -9.89
C TYR A 130 3.44 8.32 -9.91
N GLY A 131 3.89 7.17 -9.42
CA GLY A 131 3.06 6.00 -9.24
C GLY A 131 3.14 5.47 -7.82
N TRP A 132 2.05 4.85 -7.40
CA TRP A 132 1.96 4.20 -6.10
C TRP A 132 1.07 2.97 -6.19
N ALA A 133 1.31 2.03 -5.27
CA ALA A 133 0.54 0.80 -5.15
C ALA A 133 0.46 0.41 -3.67
N PRO A 134 -0.68 -0.13 -3.18
CA PRO A 134 -0.76 -0.65 -1.83
C PRO A 134 0.31 -1.72 -1.58
N LEU A 135 0.88 -1.71 -0.37
CA LEU A 135 1.70 -2.80 0.14
C LEU A 135 0.81 -4.01 0.42
N GLY A 136 1.26 -5.18 -0.04
CA GLY A 136 0.64 -6.46 0.24
C GLY A 136 0.99 -6.98 1.64
N PRO A 137 0.32 -8.03 2.11
CA PRO A 137 0.55 -8.63 3.44
C PRO A 137 1.95 -9.23 3.62
N ASN A 138 2.61 -9.64 2.54
CA ASN A 138 3.95 -10.22 2.57
C ASN A 138 5.07 -9.16 2.42
N ASP A 139 4.71 -7.89 2.23
CA ASP A 139 5.68 -6.82 2.06
C ASP A 139 6.18 -6.37 3.45
N ASN A 140 7.43 -6.69 3.76
CA ASN A 140 8.03 -6.43 5.06
C ASN A 140 8.23 -4.91 5.30
N THR A 141 7.86 -4.43 6.48
CA THR A 141 7.95 -3.01 6.89
C THR A 141 9.13 -2.70 7.80
N ASP A 142 9.86 -3.71 8.23
CA ASP A 142 11.02 -3.52 9.08
C ASP A 142 12.20 -3.00 8.26
N GLY A 143 12.37 -1.68 8.27
CA GLY A 143 13.49 -0.97 7.64
C GLY A 143 14.88 -1.38 8.16
N ALA A 144 14.98 -2.37 9.06
CA ALA A 144 16.21 -3.02 9.50
C ALA A 144 16.74 -4.09 8.51
N TYR A 145 15.90 -4.67 7.66
CA TYR A 145 16.28 -5.78 6.76
C TYR A 145 16.02 -5.47 5.28
N GLY A 146 16.54 -4.34 4.80
CA GLY A 146 16.88 -4.18 3.39
C GLY A 146 15.72 -4.14 2.40
N GLY A 147 15.10 -2.97 2.26
CA GLY A 147 14.42 -2.54 1.03
C GLY A 147 13.02 -3.13 0.81
N TYR A 148 12.09 -2.25 0.44
CA TYR A 148 10.78 -2.66 -0.04
C TYR A 148 10.94 -3.27 -1.44
N ASN A 149 10.61 -4.54 -1.59
CA ASN A 149 10.60 -5.18 -2.89
C ASN A 149 9.35 -4.77 -3.67
N SER A 150 9.42 -3.64 -4.36
CA SER A 150 8.43 -3.24 -5.38
C SER A 150 8.22 -4.29 -6.48
N TYR A 151 9.04 -5.35 -6.54
CA TYR A 151 8.94 -6.47 -7.47
C TYR A 151 7.80 -7.45 -7.14
N ASP A 152 7.37 -7.52 -5.87
CA ASP A 152 6.32 -8.45 -5.46
C ASP A 152 4.90 -7.85 -5.62
N THR A 153 4.80 -6.52 -5.73
CA THR A 153 3.52 -5.84 -5.97
C THR A 153 3.08 -6.00 -7.42
N PRO A 154 1.91 -6.61 -7.71
CA PRO A 154 1.42 -6.76 -9.07
C PRO A 154 1.36 -5.43 -9.83
N ASP A 155 1.77 -5.40 -11.10
CA ASP A 155 1.73 -4.23 -11.98
C ASP A 155 0.35 -3.55 -12.01
N SER A 156 -0.69 -4.37 -11.96
CA SER A 156 -2.09 -3.98 -11.85
C SER A 156 -2.47 -3.19 -10.60
N TYR A 157 -1.68 -3.25 -9.53
CA TYR A 157 -1.90 -2.51 -8.28
C TYR A 157 -1.42 -1.07 -8.38
N TRP A 158 -0.69 -0.70 -9.44
CA TRP A 158 -0.14 0.64 -9.62
C TRP A 158 -1.14 1.66 -10.19
N VAL A 159 -1.30 2.78 -9.48
CA VAL A 159 -1.91 4.02 -9.98
C VAL A 159 -0.77 4.91 -10.46
N PHE A 160 -0.99 5.68 -11.52
CA PHE A 160 -0.06 6.73 -11.93
C PHE A 160 -0.83 8.03 -12.17
N ALA A 161 -0.23 9.15 -11.79
CA ALA A 161 -0.69 10.50 -12.10
C ALA A 161 0.50 11.35 -12.53
N PRO A 162 0.32 12.37 -13.40
CA PRO A 162 1.38 13.31 -13.72
C PRO A 162 1.90 13.98 -12.43
N GLN A 163 3.22 14.15 -12.34
CA GLN A 163 3.88 14.63 -11.12
C GLN A 163 3.34 15.98 -10.62
N ALA A 164 2.84 16.82 -11.53
CA ALA A 164 2.29 18.13 -11.21
C ALA A 164 1.03 18.09 -10.34
N TYR A 165 0.26 17.00 -10.39
CA TYR A 165 -1.05 16.88 -9.74
C TYR A 165 -1.04 16.02 -8.48
N ILE A 166 0.12 15.63 -7.98
CA ILE A 166 0.22 14.68 -6.86
C ILE A 166 -0.50 15.17 -5.58
N ASN A 167 -0.52 16.47 -5.30
CA ASN A 167 -1.25 17.05 -4.17
C ASN A 167 -2.54 17.78 -4.58
N ASP A 168 -3.04 17.54 -5.79
CA ASP A 168 -4.32 18.07 -6.21
C ASP A 168 -5.46 17.28 -5.52
N PRO A 169 -6.39 17.91 -4.79
CA PRO A 169 -7.54 17.21 -4.21
C PRO A 169 -8.39 16.47 -5.26
N GLY A 170 -8.35 16.93 -6.51
CA GLY A 170 -8.97 16.33 -7.69
C GLY A 170 -8.06 15.38 -8.47
N ILE A 171 -7.01 14.82 -7.86
CA ILE A 171 -6.00 13.97 -8.53
C ILE A 171 -6.60 12.82 -9.36
N TYR A 172 -7.77 12.31 -8.97
CA TYR A 172 -8.49 11.25 -9.67
C TYR A 172 -8.81 11.58 -11.13
N ASN A 173 -8.96 12.86 -11.48
CA ASN A 173 -9.20 13.32 -12.85
C ASN A 173 -7.97 13.17 -13.76
N TYR A 174 -6.79 12.96 -13.17
CA TYR A 174 -5.51 12.92 -13.89
C TYR A 174 -4.89 11.53 -13.90
N TYR A 175 -5.59 10.51 -13.39
CA TYR A 175 -5.08 9.15 -13.39
C TYR A 175 -4.86 8.62 -14.80
N VAL A 176 -3.71 7.97 -14.97
CA VAL A 176 -3.35 7.35 -16.24
C VAL A 176 -4.36 6.22 -16.54
N PRO A 177 -4.93 6.18 -17.77
CA PRO A 177 -5.78 5.08 -18.18
C PRO A 177 -5.07 3.73 -18.04
N ARG A 178 -5.81 2.70 -17.61
CA ARG A 178 -5.28 1.36 -17.31
C ARG A 178 -4.39 0.78 -18.42
N ALA A 179 -4.76 0.97 -19.68
CA ALA A 179 -4.01 0.49 -20.84
C ALA A 179 -2.57 1.01 -20.92
N ARG A 180 -2.26 2.14 -20.26
CA ARG A 180 -0.93 2.77 -20.26
C ARG A 180 -0.13 2.53 -18.97
N VAL A 181 -0.75 2.02 -17.92
CA VAL A 181 -0.11 1.81 -16.61
C VAL A 181 1.13 0.93 -16.73
N ILE A 182 1.05 -0.18 -17.46
CA ILE A 182 2.17 -1.12 -17.60
C ILE A 182 3.38 -0.49 -18.31
N THR A 183 3.15 0.37 -19.30
CA THR A 183 4.21 1.08 -20.02
C THR A 183 4.95 2.03 -19.09
N ILE A 184 4.20 2.84 -18.33
CA ILE A 184 4.81 3.78 -17.37
C ILE A 184 5.50 3.02 -16.23
N PHE A 185 4.92 1.92 -15.76
CA PHE A 185 5.53 1.07 -14.74
C PHE A 185 6.92 0.59 -15.17
N ARG A 186 7.05 0.05 -16.39
CA ARG A 186 8.31 -0.43 -16.96
C ARG A 186 9.38 0.66 -17.10
N ASN A 187 8.98 1.91 -17.33
CA ASN A 187 9.88 3.05 -17.48
C ASN A 187 10.10 3.86 -16.18
N SER A 188 9.56 3.39 -15.06
CA SER A 188 9.68 4.05 -13.76
C SER A 188 10.67 3.32 -12.85
N SER A 189 11.17 4.01 -11.83
CA SER A 189 12.02 3.46 -10.78
C SER A 189 11.41 3.69 -9.41
N ALA A 190 11.75 2.84 -8.43
CA ALA A 190 11.24 2.94 -7.06
C ALA A 190 11.74 4.23 -6.37
N ILE A 191 10.85 4.87 -5.62
CA ILE A 191 11.20 5.99 -4.73
C ILE A 191 11.40 5.44 -3.33
N ASN A 192 12.65 5.35 -2.90
CA ASN A 192 13.04 4.87 -1.57
C ASN A 192 13.32 6.03 -0.61
N ASN A 193 12.38 6.97 -0.53
CA ASN A 193 12.47 8.13 0.36
C ASN A 193 11.76 7.84 1.69
N TYR A 194 12.44 8.11 2.80
CA TYR A 194 11.96 7.79 4.14
C TYR A 194 11.75 9.05 4.96
N TYR A 195 10.59 9.14 5.60
CA TYR A 195 10.32 10.14 6.62
C TYR A 195 10.46 9.50 7.99
N SER A 196 11.26 10.11 8.86
CA SER A 196 11.43 9.69 10.23
C SER A 196 10.58 10.56 11.16
N TYR A 197 9.69 9.92 11.92
CA TYR A 197 8.96 10.57 13.00
C TYR A 197 8.97 9.68 14.24
N SER A 198 9.40 10.23 15.37
CA SER A 198 9.48 9.52 16.66
C SER A 198 10.15 8.14 16.57
N ASN A 199 11.34 8.11 15.96
CA ASN A 199 12.17 6.91 15.76
C ASN A 199 11.57 5.79 14.89
N ARG A 200 10.46 6.06 14.18
CA ARG A 200 9.89 5.17 13.14
C ARG A 200 10.13 5.74 11.75
N ARG A 201 10.31 4.88 10.76
CA ARG A 201 10.55 5.24 9.36
C ARG A 201 9.36 4.84 8.51
N TYR A 202 8.81 5.78 7.77
CA TYR A 202 7.71 5.55 6.83
C TYR A 202 8.18 5.82 5.40
N LEU A 203 7.60 5.13 4.43
CA LEU A 203 7.74 5.47 3.01
C LEU A 203 6.97 6.74 2.71
N GLY A 204 7.65 7.88 2.73
CA GLY A 204 7.02 9.17 2.55
C GLY A 204 6.83 9.59 1.09
N GLY A 205 7.20 8.74 0.12
CA GLY A 205 7.01 9.00 -1.30
C GLY A 205 7.89 10.12 -1.86
N PRO A 206 7.48 10.75 -2.97
CA PRO A 206 8.22 11.86 -3.56
C PRO A 206 8.60 12.94 -2.54
N GLY A 207 9.82 13.46 -2.62
CA GLY A 207 10.28 14.50 -1.70
C GLY A 207 9.64 15.85 -2.01
N LEU A 208 9.40 16.67 -0.97
CA LEU A 208 8.77 17.99 -1.10
C LEU A 208 9.41 18.87 -2.20
N ALA A 209 10.74 18.92 -2.25
CA ALA A 209 11.46 19.73 -3.24
C ALA A 209 11.17 19.30 -4.69
N ASP A 210 11.09 17.99 -4.95
CA ASP A 210 10.76 17.46 -6.27
C ASP A 210 9.30 17.77 -6.63
N MET A 211 8.39 17.57 -5.68
CA MET A 211 6.96 17.84 -5.90
C MET A 211 6.70 19.32 -6.16
N GLN A 212 7.35 20.23 -5.44
CA GLN A 212 7.25 21.68 -5.69
C GLN A 212 7.85 22.06 -7.05
N ARG A 213 8.94 21.40 -7.45
CA ARG A 213 9.56 21.61 -8.77
C ARG A 213 8.62 21.24 -9.92
N PHE A 214 7.87 20.15 -9.82
CA PHE A 214 6.98 19.69 -10.90
C PHE A 214 5.58 20.32 -10.87
N SER A 215 5.03 20.55 -9.68
CA SER A 215 3.71 21.20 -9.53
C SER A 215 3.76 22.70 -9.80
N HIS A 216 4.94 23.33 -9.74
CA HIS A 216 5.15 24.78 -9.81
C HIS A 216 4.36 25.56 -8.73
N ASN A 217 3.86 24.85 -7.71
CA ASN A 217 3.06 25.40 -6.62
C ASN A 217 3.78 25.19 -5.29
N ARG A 218 3.53 26.10 -4.35
CA ARG A 218 3.96 25.88 -2.96
C ARG A 218 3.05 24.82 -2.34
N ILE A 219 3.63 23.68 -1.99
CA ILE A 219 2.91 22.61 -1.30
C ILE A 219 2.84 22.93 0.20
N GLN A 220 1.63 22.91 0.74
CA GLN A 220 1.40 23.09 2.17
C GLN A 220 1.75 21.81 2.93
N ILE A 221 2.45 21.97 4.06
CA ILE A 221 2.76 20.87 4.97
C ILE A 221 1.82 20.96 6.16
N TYR A 222 1.00 19.93 6.34
CA TYR A 222 0.07 19.84 7.47
C TYR A 222 0.70 19.08 8.65
N HIS A 223 0.37 19.52 9.86
CA HIS A 223 0.69 18.76 11.08
C HIS A 223 -0.46 17.81 11.40
N ILE A 224 -0.16 16.53 11.57
CA ILE A 224 -1.20 15.57 11.98
C ILE A 224 -1.56 15.79 13.44
N ASN A 225 -2.85 15.99 13.70
CA ASN A 225 -3.43 16.04 15.03
C ASN A 225 -4.31 14.80 15.27
N SER A 226 -3.96 14.00 16.28
CA SER A 226 -4.72 12.81 16.65
C SER A 226 -6.07 13.19 17.26
N MET A 227 -7.14 12.66 16.70
CA MET A 227 -8.48 12.75 17.27
C MET A 227 -8.76 11.62 18.26
N ASN A 228 -9.78 11.77 19.12
CA ASN A 228 -10.16 10.76 20.12
C ASN A 228 -11.39 9.95 19.73
N ARG A 229 -11.93 10.14 18.53
CA ARG A 229 -13.10 9.41 18.02
C ARG A 229 -12.97 9.11 16.53
N PRO A 230 -13.45 7.92 16.09
CA PRO A 230 -13.59 7.61 14.67
C PRO A 230 -14.36 8.71 13.93
N SER A 231 -13.72 9.28 12.91
CA SER A 231 -14.33 10.29 12.04
C SER A 231 -13.54 10.41 10.75
N ARG A 232 -14.18 11.00 9.72
CA ARG A 232 -13.49 11.40 8.49
C ARG A 232 -12.41 12.42 8.84
N ALA A 233 -11.28 12.34 8.15
CA ALA A 233 -10.23 13.32 8.31
C ALA A 233 -10.72 14.70 7.83
N PHE A 234 -10.29 15.75 8.51
CA PHE A 234 -10.61 17.11 8.12
C PHE A 234 -9.47 18.08 8.41
N PHE A 235 -9.45 19.17 7.65
CA PHE A 235 -8.43 20.21 7.77
C PHE A 235 -8.92 21.30 8.72
N ASP A 236 -8.07 21.72 9.64
CA ASP A 236 -8.26 22.92 10.45
C ASP A 236 -6.96 23.72 10.42
N ASN A 237 -6.98 24.89 9.79
CA ASN A 237 -5.80 25.73 9.57
C ASN A 237 -4.65 24.93 8.92
N ASN A 238 -3.52 24.79 9.64
CA ASN A 238 -2.36 24.03 9.20
C ASN A 238 -2.29 22.62 9.78
N ARG A 239 -3.43 22.07 10.21
CA ARG A 239 -3.54 20.74 10.82
C ARG A 239 -4.43 19.82 9.99
N LEU A 240 -4.01 18.57 9.90
CA LEU A 240 -4.83 17.46 9.46
C LEU A 240 -5.31 16.72 10.70
N ASN A 241 -6.59 16.82 11.01
CA ASN A 241 -7.18 16.07 12.11
C ASN A 241 -7.51 14.66 11.62
N LEU A 242 -6.88 13.65 12.21
CA LEU A 242 -7.00 12.24 11.83
C LEU A 242 -7.20 11.37 13.08
N TYR A 243 -8.15 10.44 13.06
CA TYR A 243 -8.31 9.49 14.15
C TYR A 243 -7.21 8.43 14.05
N ARG A 244 -6.31 8.42 15.04
CA ARG A 244 -5.09 7.60 15.07
C ARG A 244 -4.85 7.03 16.47
N PRO A 245 -5.70 6.09 16.93
CA PRO A 245 -5.54 5.48 18.25
C PRO A 245 -4.35 4.51 18.28
N MET A 246 -3.86 4.18 19.47
CA MET A 246 -2.98 3.01 19.61
C MET A 246 -3.84 1.74 19.54
N VAL A 247 -3.42 0.75 18.75
CA VAL A 247 -4.23 -0.45 18.52
C VAL A 247 -3.47 -1.66 19.06
N ARG A 248 -4.16 -2.49 19.84
CA ARG A 248 -3.65 -3.80 20.25
C ARG A 248 -4.52 -4.94 19.72
N ARG A 249 -3.88 -6.08 19.47
CA ARG A 249 -4.60 -7.33 19.23
C ARG A 249 -5.12 -7.83 20.59
N SER A 250 -6.36 -8.27 20.62
CA SER A 250 -6.97 -8.91 21.80
C SER A 250 -7.48 -10.27 21.37
N GLY A 251 -7.18 -11.32 22.15
CA GLY A 251 -7.41 -12.71 21.77
C GLY A 251 -8.88 -13.05 21.47
N ASP A 252 -9.80 -12.34 22.10
CA ASP A 252 -11.25 -12.58 21.95
C ASP A 252 -11.93 -11.68 20.91
N ALA A 253 -11.22 -10.70 20.35
CA ALA A 253 -11.81 -9.78 19.39
C ALA A 253 -12.14 -10.50 18.09
N ARG A 254 -13.38 -10.35 17.64
CA ARG A 254 -13.89 -10.97 16.43
C ARG A 254 -15.05 -10.18 15.85
N PRO A 255 -15.25 -10.23 14.52
CA PRO A 255 -16.40 -9.62 13.89
C PRO A 255 -17.69 -10.25 14.40
N GLU A 256 -18.74 -9.45 14.56
CA GLU A 256 -20.06 -9.94 14.94
C GLU A 256 -20.59 -10.99 13.96
N ARG A 257 -20.40 -10.69 12.68
CA ARG A 257 -20.83 -11.53 11.57
C ARG A 257 -19.68 -11.64 10.61
N VAL A 258 -19.42 -12.87 10.19
CA VAL A 258 -18.33 -13.17 9.29
C VAL A 258 -18.74 -14.26 8.31
N VAL A 259 -18.38 -14.06 7.06
CA VAL A 259 -18.62 -15.03 5.99
C VAL A 259 -17.41 -15.96 5.90
N ASP A 260 -17.62 -17.26 6.02
CA ASP A 260 -16.58 -18.25 5.77
C ASP A 260 -16.19 -18.26 4.29
N ALA A 261 -14.91 -17.97 4.00
CA ALA A 261 -14.45 -17.80 2.63
C ALA A 261 -14.59 -19.07 1.79
N ALA A 262 -14.29 -20.24 2.38
CA ALA A 262 -14.32 -21.51 1.68
C ALA A 262 -15.76 -21.94 1.37
N ALA A 263 -16.65 -21.84 2.37
CA ALA A 263 -18.06 -22.12 2.21
C ALA A 263 -18.70 -21.20 1.17
N TYR A 264 -18.42 -19.90 1.21
CA TYR A 264 -18.99 -18.96 0.25
C TYR A 264 -18.57 -19.27 -1.19
N ARG A 265 -17.28 -19.55 -1.43
CA ARG A 265 -16.75 -19.96 -2.74
C ARG A 265 -17.39 -21.26 -3.24
N ASN A 266 -17.56 -22.25 -2.37
CA ASN A 266 -18.17 -23.53 -2.72
C ASN A 266 -19.65 -23.40 -3.10
N ASN A 267 -20.40 -22.51 -2.44
CA ASN A 267 -21.80 -22.27 -2.75
C ASN A 267 -22.00 -21.37 -3.99
N ASN A 268 -20.99 -20.59 -4.38
CA ASN A 268 -21.13 -19.55 -5.41
C ASN A 268 -20.07 -19.63 -6.54
N PRO A 269 -19.64 -20.80 -7.05
CA PRO A 269 -18.42 -20.97 -7.84
C PRO A 269 -18.30 -20.09 -9.10
N ASN A 270 -19.43 -19.69 -9.70
CA ASN A 270 -19.49 -18.86 -10.90
C ASN A 270 -19.72 -17.37 -10.64
N TYR A 271 -19.84 -16.96 -9.38
CA TYR A 271 -20.21 -15.60 -8.97
C TYR A 271 -19.07 -14.85 -8.31
N ARG A 272 -17.94 -14.80 -9.02
CA ARG A 272 -16.79 -13.99 -8.62
C ARG A 272 -17.17 -12.51 -8.63
N ILE A 273 -16.81 -11.80 -7.58
CA ILE A 273 -17.02 -10.35 -7.47
C ILE A 273 -15.99 -9.63 -8.33
N ALA A 274 -14.74 -10.07 -8.32
CA ALA A 274 -13.69 -9.41 -9.08
C ALA A 274 -13.70 -9.79 -10.58
N ASN A 275 -13.42 -8.79 -11.43
CA ASN A 275 -13.17 -8.97 -12.85
C ASN A 275 -11.74 -8.51 -13.22
N ARG A 276 -10.82 -9.46 -13.39
CA ARG A 276 -9.45 -9.19 -13.85
C ARG A 276 -9.39 -8.71 -15.31
N ASN A 277 -10.30 -9.14 -16.17
CA ASN A 277 -10.27 -8.84 -17.61
C ASN A 277 -10.61 -7.37 -17.91
N MET A 278 -11.26 -6.66 -16.99
CA MET A 278 -11.63 -5.24 -17.13
C MET A 278 -10.90 -4.33 -16.14
N GLY A 279 -9.67 -4.69 -15.71
CA GLY A 279 -8.83 -3.79 -14.94
C GLY A 279 -9.23 -3.64 -13.46
N PHE A 280 -9.57 -4.76 -12.81
CA PHE A 280 -9.85 -4.86 -11.36
C PHE A 280 -11.20 -4.25 -10.94
N GLY A 281 -12.15 -4.20 -11.87
CA GLY A 281 -13.52 -3.81 -11.57
C GLY A 281 -14.24 -4.84 -10.71
N ILE A 282 -15.14 -4.36 -9.86
CA ILE A 282 -16.05 -5.18 -9.04
C ILE A 282 -17.35 -5.41 -9.83
N ASN A 283 -17.94 -6.60 -9.77
CA ASN A 283 -19.29 -6.88 -10.23
C ASN A 283 -20.26 -6.43 -9.12
N PRO A 284 -21.02 -5.33 -9.32
CA PRO A 284 -21.84 -4.76 -8.25
C PRO A 284 -22.90 -5.75 -7.76
N THR A 285 -23.55 -6.48 -8.67
CA THR A 285 -24.57 -7.46 -8.31
C THR A 285 -24.01 -8.60 -7.43
N ASN A 286 -22.79 -9.04 -7.68
CA ASN A 286 -22.16 -10.08 -6.86
C ASN A 286 -21.66 -9.53 -5.51
N SER A 287 -21.18 -8.27 -5.48
CA SER A 287 -20.83 -7.58 -4.23
C SER A 287 -22.05 -7.36 -3.35
N ASP A 288 -23.15 -6.85 -3.92
CA ASP A 288 -24.44 -6.71 -3.25
C ASP A 288 -24.94 -8.05 -2.72
N ARG A 289 -24.74 -9.15 -3.45
CA ARG A 289 -25.11 -10.48 -2.98
C ARG A 289 -24.30 -10.89 -1.75
N LEU A 290 -22.98 -10.70 -1.75
CA LEU A 290 -22.14 -11.00 -0.59
C LEU A 290 -22.60 -10.21 0.63
N ALA A 291 -22.79 -8.90 0.46
CA ALA A 291 -23.33 -7.99 1.47
C ALA A 291 -24.68 -8.46 2.02
N ASN A 292 -25.60 -8.84 1.13
CA ASN A 292 -26.92 -9.34 1.51
C ASN A 292 -26.83 -10.67 2.26
N ILE A 293 -25.98 -11.61 1.82
CA ILE A 293 -25.77 -12.89 2.50
C ILE A 293 -25.24 -12.65 3.91
N ALA A 294 -24.18 -11.84 4.05
CA ALA A 294 -23.55 -11.54 5.33
C ALA A 294 -24.49 -10.91 6.35
N ARG A 295 -25.40 -10.04 5.89
CA ARG A 295 -26.36 -9.31 6.73
C ARG A 295 -27.69 -10.04 6.92
N SER A 296 -27.98 -11.04 6.09
CA SER A 296 -29.22 -11.81 6.20
C SER A 296 -29.25 -12.66 7.47
N ASN A 297 -30.46 -12.89 7.98
CA ASN A 297 -30.74 -13.89 9.01
C ASN A 297 -31.38 -15.15 8.40
N ASP A 298 -31.27 -15.33 7.08
CA ASP A 298 -31.84 -16.48 6.38
C ASP A 298 -31.14 -17.78 6.85
N ALA A 299 -31.95 -18.77 7.20
CA ALA A 299 -31.46 -20.09 7.60
C ALA A 299 -30.65 -20.76 6.49
N SER A 300 -30.91 -20.44 5.21
CA SER A 300 -30.17 -20.96 4.06
C SER A 300 -28.68 -20.57 4.06
N ASN A 301 -28.33 -19.44 4.69
CA ASN A 301 -26.97 -18.91 4.71
C ASN A 301 -26.14 -19.32 5.94
N ARG A 302 -26.71 -20.11 6.86
CA ARG A 302 -26.03 -20.52 8.12
C ARG A 302 -24.77 -21.37 7.92
N ASN A 303 -24.63 -22.00 6.76
CA ASN A 303 -23.42 -22.75 6.39
C ASN A 303 -22.26 -21.83 5.96
N MET A 304 -22.56 -20.60 5.55
CA MET A 304 -21.58 -19.62 5.07
C MET A 304 -21.37 -18.48 6.06
N VAL A 305 -22.37 -18.14 6.88
CA VAL A 305 -22.30 -17.00 7.80
C VAL A 305 -22.23 -17.48 9.23
N ARG A 306 -21.14 -17.12 9.91
CA ARG A 306 -20.98 -17.29 11.34
C ARG A 306 -21.37 -16.01 12.06
N ILE A 307 -22.27 -16.12 13.04
CA ILE A 307 -22.66 -15.03 13.92
C ILE A 307 -22.01 -15.28 15.28
N ASN A 308 -21.06 -14.43 15.64
CA ASN A 308 -20.38 -14.45 16.91
C ASN A 308 -21.22 -13.67 17.95
N ASN A 309 -22.13 -14.36 18.62
CA ASN A 309 -22.83 -13.80 19.78
C ASN A 309 -21.87 -13.73 20.97
N GLY A 310 -21.08 -12.66 21.05
CA GLY A 310 -20.39 -12.30 22.29
C GLY A 310 -21.42 -11.78 23.31
N ASN A 311 -21.28 -12.16 24.58
CA ASN A 311 -21.95 -11.49 25.70
C ASN A 311 -21.55 -10.01 25.67
N ARG A 312 -22.39 -9.15 25.10
CA ARG A 312 -22.13 -7.72 24.94
C ARG A 312 -22.76 -6.95 26.08
N ASP A 313 -22.06 -6.88 27.21
CA ASP A 313 -22.31 -5.85 28.23
C ASP A 313 -21.79 -4.50 27.70
N TYR A 314 -22.49 -3.90 26.74
CA TYR A 314 -22.29 -2.50 26.36
C TYR A 314 -23.41 -1.66 26.96
N ASN A 315 -23.16 -1.17 28.18
CA ASN A 315 -23.86 -0.04 28.74
C ASN A 315 -23.48 1.24 27.97
N ARG A 316 -24.02 1.39 26.76
CA ARG A 316 -23.93 2.63 25.99
C ARG A 316 -25.25 2.84 25.24
N GLN A 317 -26.14 3.59 25.88
CA GLN A 317 -27.36 4.06 25.25
C GLN A 317 -27.03 4.81 23.94
N PRO A 318 -27.64 4.46 22.80
CA PRO A 318 -27.46 5.20 21.56
C PRO A 318 -28.15 6.55 21.67
N ASN A 319 -27.38 7.62 21.83
CA ASN A 319 -27.86 8.98 21.61
C ASN A 319 -28.01 9.20 20.11
N ASN A 320 -29.23 8.97 19.63
CA ASN A 320 -29.60 9.02 18.23
C ASN A 320 -29.81 10.49 17.83
N ASN A 321 -28.76 11.14 17.36
CA ASN A 321 -28.85 12.40 16.64
C ASN A 321 -27.76 12.44 15.58
N ASN A 322 -28.12 12.11 14.34
CA ASN A 322 -27.78 12.91 13.17
C ASN A 322 -28.51 12.36 11.94
N ASN A 323 -29.64 13.02 11.69
CA ASN A 323 -30.44 13.00 10.48
C ASN A 323 -29.64 13.64 9.33
N PHE A 324 -29.08 12.83 8.42
CA PHE A 324 -28.54 13.32 7.17
C PHE A 324 -29.66 13.41 6.14
N ASN A 325 -30.32 14.57 6.10
CA ASN A 325 -31.33 14.89 5.11
C ASN A 325 -30.65 15.33 3.79
N ARG A 326 -30.97 14.63 2.70
CA ARG A 326 -30.61 14.93 1.30
C ARG A 326 -31.30 16.22 0.85
N PRO A 327 -30.65 17.17 0.16
CA PRO A 327 -31.37 18.16 -0.64
C PRO A 327 -31.59 17.62 -2.05
N ASN A 328 -32.86 17.35 -2.38
CA ASN A 328 -33.32 17.10 -3.74
C ASN A 328 -33.69 18.44 -4.39
N ASN A 329 -33.08 18.75 -5.54
CA ASN A 329 -33.31 19.97 -6.31
C ASN A 329 -34.47 19.75 -7.29
N GLY A 330 -35.49 20.61 -7.24
CA GLY A 330 -36.70 20.52 -8.06
C GLY A 330 -37.43 21.86 -8.20
N ASN A 331 -37.07 22.58 -9.26
CA ASN A 331 -37.76 23.63 -10.03
C ASN A 331 -39.16 24.16 -9.60
N ASN A 332 -39.25 25.50 -9.57
CA ASN A 332 -40.17 26.38 -10.34
C ASN A 332 -41.19 27.27 -9.57
N SER A 333 -41.30 28.51 -10.11
CA SER A 333 -42.41 29.49 -10.08
C SER A 333 -42.48 30.61 -9.01
N GLN A 334 -42.22 31.82 -9.52
CA GLN A 334 -43.08 33.03 -9.57
C GLN A 334 -43.56 33.77 -8.30
N GLY A 335 -43.41 35.11 -8.38
CA GLY A 335 -44.15 36.16 -7.62
C GLY A 335 -43.43 36.54 -6.32
N GLY A 336 -42.75 37.70 -6.19
CA GLY A 336 -43.24 39.05 -6.45
C GLY A 336 -43.99 39.56 -5.23
N PHE A 337 -43.38 40.45 -4.42
CA PHE A 337 -44.01 41.58 -3.73
C PHE A 337 -42.95 42.49 -3.08
N ASN A 338 -43.27 43.79 -3.14
CA ASN A 338 -42.50 44.97 -2.73
C ASN A 338 -42.50 45.24 -1.21
N ASN A 339 -41.68 46.24 -0.89
CA ASN A 339 -41.59 47.08 0.31
C ASN A 339 -40.69 46.52 1.42
N GLY A 340 -39.69 47.24 1.92
CA GLY A 340 -39.29 48.61 1.65
C GLY A 340 -38.84 49.20 2.96
N ASP A 341 -37.54 49.43 3.13
CA ASP A 341 -37.02 50.28 4.19
C ASP A 341 -35.76 50.99 3.68
N ARG A 342 -35.98 52.26 3.33
CA ARG A 342 -34.94 53.29 3.19
C ARG A 342 -34.52 53.71 4.59
N PHE A 343 -33.23 53.89 4.83
CA PHE A 343 -32.69 55.15 5.37
C PHE A 343 -31.17 55.16 5.14
N ASN A 344 -30.71 56.00 4.20
CA ASN A 344 -29.36 56.52 4.23
C ASN A 344 -29.42 58.00 3.88
N ASN A 345 -28.88 58.84 4.76
CA ASN A 345 -29.10 60.28 4.77
C ASN A 345 -27.75 60.97 4.55
N GLN A 346 -27.59 61.59 3.39
CA GLN A 346 -26.53 62.57 3.14
C GLN A 346 -26.88 63.40 1.89
N PRO A 347 -26.79 64.73 1.96
CA PRO A 347 -26.55 65.50 0.74
C PRO A 347 -25.34 66.44 0.88
N SER A 348 -24.55 66.47 -0.19
CA SER A 348 -23.45 67.41 -0.42
C SER A 348 -23.82 68.41 -1.53
N ARG A 349 -23.61 69.70 -1.21
CA ARG A 349 -23.15 70.85 -2.03
C ARG A 349 -23.54 71.01 -3.51
N SER A 350 -24.00 72.22 -3.81
CA SER A 350 -23.59 73.14 -4.91
C SER A 350 -24.34 74.48 -4.68
N GLY A 351 -23.91 75.71 -4.96
CA GLY A 351 -22.76 76.28 -5.66
C GLY A 351 -23.25 77.49 -6.50
N PHE A 352 -22.84 78.73 -6.14
CA PHE A 352 -22.88 80.01 -6.92
C PHE A 352 -24.29 80.63 -7.16
N ASP A 353 -24.55 81.96 -7.27
CA ASP A 353 -23.78 83.14 -7.70
C ASP A 353 -24.39 84.49 -7.15
N ARG A 354 -23.71 85.62 -7.41
CA ARG A 354 -23.95 87.05 -7.04
C ARG A 354 -25.26 87.71 -7.55
N ASN A 355 -25.79 88.69 -6.78
CA ASN A 355 -25.74 90.17 -6.98
C ASN A 355 -27.03 90.95 -6.59
N GLN A 356 -26.83 92.20 -6.15
CA GLN A 356 -27.72 93.40 -6.20
C GLN A 356 -28.89 93.64 -5.21
N GLN A 357 -28.68 94.70 -4.40
CA GLN A 357 -29.44 95.97 -4.28
C GLN A 357 -30.86 96.07 -3.66
N GLN A 358 -30.91 96.97 -2.66
CA GLN A 358 -31.93 97.99 -2.30
C GLN A 358 -33.29 97.65 -1.65
N ASN A 359 -33.51 98.27 -0.47
CA ASN A 359 -34.76 98.83 0.07
C ASN A 359 -34.31 99.86 1.15
N GLY A 360 -34.85 101.06 1.37
CA GLY A 360 -36.25 101.54 1.36
C GLY A 360 -36.59 102.05 2.78
N GLN A 361 -36.40 103.35 3.07
CA GLN A 361 -37.40 104.34 3.53
C GLN A 361 -37.75 104.44 5.05
N GLN A 362 -37.29 105.56 5.67
CA GLN A 362 -37.98 106.62 6.47
C GLN A 362 -39.07 106.30 7.54
N PRO A 363 -39.17 107.11 8.63
CA PRO A 363 -39.87 108.40 8.55
C PRO A 363 -39.35 109.59 9.39
N ASN A 364 -39.97 110.72 9.05
CA ASN A 364 -39.78 112.15 9.32
C ASN A 364 -40.18 112.60 10.75
N GLN A 365 -39.54 113.64 11.31
CA GLN A 365 -40.22 114.91 11.66
C GLN A 365 -39.30 115.99 12.29
N SER A 366 -39.57 117.21 11.82
CA SER A 366 -39.03 118.55 12.05
C SER A 366 -38.88 119.03 13.51
N PHE A 367 -37.92 119.93 13.79
CA PHE A 367 -38.13 121.34 14.23
C PHE A 367 -36.85 121.95 14.83
N GLY A 368 -36.63 123.25 14.62
CA GLY A 368 -35.81 124.08 15.50
C GLY A 368 -34.56 124.72 14.89
N GLN A 369 -34.73 125.93 14.37
CA GLN A 369 -33.73 126.79 13.76
C GLN A 369 -32.65 127.32 14.74
N GLN A 370 -31.44 127.41 14.20
CA GLN A 370 -30.55 128.59 14.25
C GLN A 370 -30.20 129.17 15.63
N GLN A 371 -29.32 128.49 16.38
CA GLN A 371 -28.37 129.17 17.29
C GLN A 371 -27.16 128.32 17.74
N ARG A 372 -26.61 127.45 16.87
CA ARG A 372 -25.53 126.51 17.24
C ARG A 372 -24.30 126.42 16.32
N GLN A 373 -24.21 127.25 15.28
CA GLN A 373 -23.17 127.08 14.26
C GLN A 373 -21.75 127.56 14.63
N GLN A 374 -21.55 128.26 15.76
CA GLN A 374 -20.20 128.68 16.19
C GLN A 374 -19.61 127.84 17.34
N ILE A 375 -20.43 127.15 18.14
CA ILE A 375 -19.95 126.29 19.24
C ILE A 375 -19.61 124.86 18.74
N ASP A 376 -20.24 124.39 17.66
CA ASP A 376 -20.02 123.04 17.14
C ASP A 376 -18.73 122.89 16.30
N GLN A 377 -18.19 123.97 15.72
CA GLN A 377 -16.93 123.90 14.96
C GLN A 377 -15.69 123.69 15.85
N GLN A 378 -15.60 124.34 17.01
CA GLN A 378 -14.50 124.10 17.96
C GLN A 378 -14.59 122.73 18.65
N ARG A 379 -15.81 122.23 18.89
CA ARG A 379 -16.03 120.92 19.51
C ARG A 379 -15.76 119.75 18.55
N MET A 380 -15.96 119.93 17.23
CA MET A 380 -15.60 118.93 16.22
C MET A 380 -14.09 118.78 16.01
N GLN A 381 -13.30 119.87 16.06
CA GLN A 381 -11.84 119.76 15.95
C GLN A 381 -11.19 119.10 17.17
N GLN A 382 -11.67 119.37 18.40
CA GLN A 382 -11.17 118.66 19.59
C GLN A 382 -11.60 117.18 19.60
N ARG A 383 -12.80 116.85 19.11
CA ARG A 383 -13.28 115.47 19.03
C ARG A 383 -12.57 114.66 17.94
N SER A 384 -12.16 115.27 16.82
CA SER A 384 -11.43 114.56 15.76
C SER A 384 -10.01 114.18 16.21
N GLN A 385 -9.32 115.06 16.95
CA GLN A 385 -8.00 114.77 17.50
C GLN A 385 -8.07 113.68 18.59
N GLN A 386 -9.10 113.70 19.44
CA GLN A 386 -9.29 112.68 20.48
C GLN A 386 -9.74 111.31 19.92
N TRP A 387 -10.45 111.28 18.78
CA TRP A 387 -10.80 110.05 18.07
C TRP A 387 -9.62 109.42 17.34
N GLN A 388 -8.75 110.23 16.72
CA GLN A 388 -7.54 109.72 16.06
C GLN A 388 -6.53 109.11 17.03
N GLN A 389 -6.33 109.70 18.22
CA GLN A 389 -5.49 109.09 19.26
C GLN A 389 -6.06 107.77 19.81
N ARG A 390 -7.38 107.67 19.96
CA ARG A 390 -8.03 106.45 20.49
C ARG A 390 -8.01 105.29 19.49
N GLN A 391 -8.13 105.58 18.19
CA GLN A 391 -7.97 104.58 17.12
C GLN A 391 -6.55 104.02 17.05
N GLN A 392 -5.53 104.89 17.12
CA GLN A 392 -4.12 104.43 17.12
C GLN A 392 -3.78 103.57 18.34
N GLN A 393 -4.32 103.91 19.53
CA GLN A 393 -4.14 103.06 20.73
C GLN A 393 -4.88 101.72 20.63
N SER A 394 -6.10 101.68 20.08
CA SER A 394 -6.83 100.42 19.92
C SER A 394 -6.21 99.49 18.89
N ASP A 395 -5.64 100.05 17.81
CA ASP A 395 -5.00 99.26 16.76
C ASP A 395 -3.65 98.68 17.21
N GLN A 396 -2.87 99.44 17.99
CA GLN A 396 -1.64 98.91 18.63
C GLN A 396 -1.94 97.77 19.60
N GLN A 397 -3.03 97.86 20.37
CA GLN A 397 -3.40 96.82 21.33
C GLN A 397 -3.92 95.55 20.65
N ARG A 398 -4.62 95.68 19.51
CA ARG A 398 -5.04 94.54 18.67
C ARG A 398 -3.86 93.86 17.96
N GLN A 399 -2.87 94.61 17.48
CA GLN A 399 -1.67 94.03 16.89
C GLN A 399 -0.87 93.21 17.91
N GLN A 400 -0.66 93.75 19.13
CA GLN A 400 0.07 93.01 20.18
C GLN A 400 -0.63 91.71 20.59
N GLN A 401 -1.97 91.69 20.71
CA GLN A 401 -2.70 90.45 21.00
C GLN A 401 -2.67 89.45 19.83
N GLY A 402 -2.77 89.93 18.59
CA GLY A 402 -2.69 89.08 17.40
C GLY A 402 -1.32 88.42 17.20
N ASP A 403 -0.24 89.12 17.57
CA ASP A 403 1.11 88.60 17.43
C ASP A 403 1.48 87.61 18.55
N GLN A 404 1.00 87.83 19.78
CA GLN A 404 1.13 86.83 20.86
C GLN A 404 0.41 85.52 20.53
N GLN A 405 -0.79 85.59 19.95
CA GLN A 405 -1.55 84.40 19.58
C GLN A 405 -0.91 83.64 18.41
N ARG A 406 -0.27 84.35 17.46
CA ARG A 406 0.52 83.72 16.39
C ARG A 406 1.77 83.03 16.92
N GLN A 407 2.51 83.64 17.84
CA GLN A 407 3.68 83.00 18.47
C GLN A 407 3.30 81.72 19.24
N PHE A 408 2.18 81.74 19.97
CA PHE A 408 1.72 80.56 20.71
C PHE A 408 1.35 79.40 19.77
N ASN A 409 0.60 79.67 18.70
CA ASN A 409 0.26 78.64 17.70
C ASN A 409 1.50 78.11 16.97
N GLN A 410 2.49 78.96 16.72
CA GLN A 410 3.72 78.55 16.05
C GLN A 410 4.57 77.63 16.94
N GLN A 411 4.68 77.93 18.24
CA GLN A 411 5.35 77.05 19.21
C GLN A 411 4.66 75.69 19.35
N GLN A 412 3.32 75.65 19.40
CA GLN A 412 2.55 74.40 19.43
C GLN A 412 2.80 73.55 18.17
N PHE A 413 2.83 74.18 17.00
CA PHE A 413 3.06 73.48 15.73
C PHE A 413 4.47 72.90 15.64
N ASP A 414 5.49 73.65 16.08
CA ASP A 414 6.88 73.19 16.06
C ASP A 414 7.11 72.05 17.07
N GLN A 415 6.45 72.09 18.24
CA GLN A 415 6.52 71.02 19.24
C GLN A 415 5.88 69.72 18.72
N GLN A 416 4.77 69.81 18.00
CA GLN A 416 4.11 68.66 17.38
C GLN A 416 4.96 68.06 16.25
N ARG A 417 5.63 68.90 15.46
CA ARG A 417 6.55 68.48 14.39
C ARG A 417 7.77 67.72 14.93
N GLN A 418 8.31 68.17 16.07
CA GLN A 418 9.42 67.49 16.75
C GLN A 418 9.02 66.11 17.29
N GLN A 419 7.81 65.97 17.84
CA GLN A 419 7.31 64.67 18.29
C GLN A 419 7.16 63.67 17.14
N GLN A 420 6.64 64.11 15.98
CA GLN A 420 6.53 63.24 14.81
C GLN A 420 7.90 62.78 14.29
N GLN A 421 8.90 63.69 14.23
CA GLN A 421 10.25 63.30 13.82
C GLN A 421 10.90 62.26 14.73
N ASN A 422 10.72 62.38 16.06
CA ASN A 422 11.24 61.40 17.01
C ASN A 422 10.58 60.02 16.87
N GLN A 423 9.25 59.98 16.66
CA GLN A 423 8.56 58.70 16.40
C GLN A 423 9.04 58.03 15.12
N GLN A 424 9.29 58.82 14.07
CA GLN A 424 9.74 58.31 12.78
C GLN A 424 11.16 57.74 12.86
N GLN A 425 12.07 58.42 13.57
CA GLN A 425 13.42 57.90 13.82
C GLN A 425 13.43 56.61 14.65
N GLN A 426 12.57 56.48 15.66
CA GLN A 426 12.43 55.23 16.42
C GLN A 426 11.91 54.08 15.56
N ALA A 427 10.92 54.33 14.70
CA ALA A 427 10.39 53.32 13.81
C ALA A 427 11.43 52.82 12.80
N ASP A 428 12.28 53.71 12.28
CA ASP A 428 13.30 53.35 11.31
C ASP A 428 14.48 52.59 11.95
N GLN A 429 14.86 52.91 13.20
CA GLN A 429 15.80 52.09 13.96
C GLN A 429 15.28 50.68 14.22
N GLN A 430 13.99 50.53 14.54
CA GLN A 430 13.36 49.22 14.75
C GLN A 430 13.34 48.37 13.47
N ARG A 431 13.05 49.00 12.32
CA ARG A 431 13.12 48.34 11.01
C ARG A 431 14.52 47.85 10.69
N GLN A 432 15.54 48.67 10.90
CA GLN A 432 16.94 48.27 10.65
C GLN A 432 17.38 47.09 11.51
N GLN A 433 16.96 47.04 12.78
CA GLN A 433 17.25 45.88 13.65
C GLN A 433 16.54 44.60 13.17
N GLN A 434 15.29 44.70 12.72
CA GLN A 434 14.56 43.56 12.16
C GLN A 434 15.21 43.05 10.86
N ASP A 435 15.66 43.94 9.99
CA ASP A 435 16.32 43.57 8.74
C ASP A 435 17.68 42.89 8.99
N GLN A 436 18.45 43.34 9.98
CA GLN A 436 19.69 42.67 10.39
C GLN A 436 19.44 41.26 10.93
N GLN A 437 18.43 41.06 11.79
CA GLN A 437 18.06 39.72 12.27
C GLN A 437 17.62 38.81 11.13
N ARG A 438 16.82 39.32 10.19
CA ARG A 438 16.35 38.56 9.03
C ARG A 438 17.52 38.11 8.14
N ASN A 439 18.52 38.97 7.96
CA ASN A 439 19.70 38.66 7.14
C ASN A 439 20.61 37.62 7.79
N GLN A 440 20.81 37.69 9.12
CA GLN A 440 21.54 36.64 9.86
C GLN A 440 20.83 35.29 9.79
N GLN A 441 19.50 35.28 9.88
CA GLN A 441 18.72 34.05 9.81
C GLN A 441 18.79 33.41 8.41
N GLN A 442 18.74 34.22 7.34
CA GLN A 442 18.94 33.73 5.97
C GLN A 442 20.33 33.13 5.76
N GLN A 443 21.40 33.72 6.30
CA GLN A 443 22.75 33.15 6.21
C GLN A 443 22.87 31.82 6.96
N ALA A 444 22.27 31.71 8.15
CA ALA A 444 22.24 30.45 8.91
C ALA A 444 21.47 29.35 8.18
N ASP A 445 20.37 29.70 7.50
CA ASP A 445 19.58 28.75 6.69
C ASP A 445 20.34 28.28 5.44
N GLN A 446 21.08 29.18 4.78
CA GLN A 446 21.94 28.80 3.65
C GLN A 446 23.05 27.83 4.08
N GLN A 447 23.69 28.05 5.23
CA GLN A 447 24.72 27.14 5.74
C GLN A 447 24.13 25.77 6.11
N ARG A 448 22.96 25.72 6.75
CA ARG A 448 22.25 24.46 7.03
C ARG A 448 21.90 23.70 5.76
N GLN A 449 21.42 24.39 4.72
CA GLN A 449 21.14 23.75 3.43
C GLN A 449 22.38 23.16 2.77
N GLN A 450 23.53 23.83 2.85
CA GLN A 450 24.78 23.32 2.28
C GLN A 450 25.26 22.06 3.01
N GLN A 451 25.21 22.05 4.35
CA GLN A 451 25.54 20.86 5.13
C GLN A 451 24.61 19.68 4.82
N TRP A 452 23.30 19.96 4.67
CA TRP A 452 22.32 18.93 4.34
C TRP A 452 22.57 18.31 2.97
N ARG A 453 22.91 19.13 1.96
CA ARG A 453 23.29 18.65 0.61
C ARG A 453 24.51 17.74 0.65
N GLN A 454 25.54 18.11 1.42
CA GLN A 454 26.76 17.30 1.54
C GLN A 454 26.49 15.94 2.20
N GLN A 455 25.67 15.90 3.26
CA GLN A 455 25.25 14.64 3.89
C GLN A 455 24.39 13.79 2.95
N ALA A 456 23.45 14.40 2.23
CA ALA A 456 22.61 13.68 1.27
C ALA A 456 23.45 13.05 0.14
N ASP A 457 24.46 13.75 -0.37
CA ASP A 457 25.36 13.23 -1.41
C ASP A 457 26.26 12.10 -0.90
N GLN A 458 26.69 12.15 0.37
CA GLN A 458 27.42 11.04 0.99
C GLN A 458 26.54 9.79 1.14
N GLN A 459 25.31 9.94 1.62
CA GLN A 459 24.36 8.84 1.74
C GLN A 459 23.99 8.26 0.38
N ARG A 460 23.79 9.11 -0.64
CA ARG A 460 23.51 8.67 -2.02
C ARG A 460 24.65 7.82 -2.58
N ARG A 461 25.91 8.20 -2.33
CA ARG A 461 27.08 7.42 -2.77
C ARG A 461 27.15 6.06 -2.08
N GLN A 462 27.00 6.03 -0.75
CA GLN A 462 26.96 4.77 0.00
C GLN A 462 25.84 3.83 -0.49
N TRP A 463 24.67 4.39 -0.78
CA TRP A 463 23.55 3.60 -1.29
C TRP A 463 23.81 3.02 -2.69
N GLN A 464 24.42 3.81 -3.58
CA GLN A 464 24.82 3.33 -4.92
C GLN A 464 25.86 2.22 -4.85
N ASP A 465 26.81 2.30 -3.93
CA ASP A 465 27.82 1.26 -3.72
C ASP A 465 27.20 -0.03 -3.18
N GLN A 466 26.24 0.09 -2.26
CA GLN A 466 25.51 -1.05 -1.72
C GLN A 466 24.66 -1.76 -2.79
N GLN A 467 24.03 -0.99 -3.69
CA GLN A 467 23.29 -1.54 -4.83
C GLN A 467 24.20 -2.27 -5.82
N ARG A 468 25.38 -1.71 -6.14
CA ARG A 468 26.38 -2.38 -6.97
C ARG A 468 26.83 -3.71 -6.36
N GLN A 469 27.04 -3.76 -5.05
CA GLN A 469 27.43 -5.00 -4.37
C GLN A 469 26.31 -6.05 -4.40
N GLN A 470 25.05 -5.65 -4.23
CA GLN A 470 23.91 -6.57 -4.35
C GLN A 470 23.77 -7.12 -5.78
N GLN A 471 23.87 -6.28 -6.81
CA GLN A 471 23.82 -6.73 -8.21
C GLN A 471 24.94 -7.72 -8.53
N ASN A 472 26.17 -7.44 -8.10
CA ASN A 472 27.29 -8.36 -8.30
C ASN A 472 27.05 -9.70 -7.59
N SER A 473 26.48 -9.69 -6.39
CA SER A 473 26.17 -10.91 -5.61
C SER A 473 25.08 -11.75 -6.28
N GLN A 474 24.02 -11.11 -6.80
CA GLN A 474 22.97 -11.79 -7.56
C GLN A 474 23.49 -12.38 -8.88
N GLN A 475 24.34 -11.64 -9.61
CA GLN A 475 24.98 -12.19 -10.81
C GLN A 475 25.81 -13.44 -10.50
N GLN A 476 26.56 -13.43 -9.39
CA GLN A 476 27.36 -14.58 -8.96
C GLN A 476 26.48 -15.78 -8.61
N GLN A 477 25.36 -15.58 -7.90
CA GLN A 477 24.41 -16.64 -7.59
C GLN A 477 23.75 -17.21 -8.85
N ASN A 478 23.34 -16.36 -9.80
CA ASN A 478 22.77 -16.82 -11.07
C ASN A 478 23.77 -17.64 -11.90
N GLN A 479 25.04 -17.23 -11.92
CA GLN A 479 26.11 -18.01 -12.56
C GLN A 479 26.32 -19.37 -11.89
N GLN A 480 26.30 -19.43 -10.55
CA GLN A 480 26.41 -20.68 -9.82
C GLN A 480 25.22 -21.61 -10.09
N GLN A 481 23.99 -21.08 -10.12
CA GLN A 481 22.80 -21.86 -10.47
C GLN A 481 22.86 -22.38 -11.90
N GLN A 482 23.29 -21.57 -12.87
CA GLN A 482 23.46 -22.04 -14.25
C GLN A 482 24.49 -23.16 -14.36
N ASN A 483 25.64 -23.02 -13.69
CA ASN A 483 26.66 -24.07 -13.67
C ASN A 483 26.13 -25.36 -13.02
N GLN A 484 25.36 -25.23 -11.95
CA GLN A 484 24.77 -26.38 -11.26
C GLN A 484 23.71 -27.07 -12.12
N GLN A 485 22.86 -26.32 -12.82
CA GLN A 485 21.91 -26.86 -13.78
C GLN A 485 22.61 -27.60 -14.94
N GLN A 486 23.71 -27.06 -15.47
CA GLN A 486 24.48 -27.76 -16.51
C GLN A 486 25.08 -29.07 -16.00
N LEU A 487 25.63 -29.07 -14.78
CA LEU A 487 26.15 -30.28 -14.13
C LEU A 487 25.05 -31.32 -13.92
N ASP A 488 23.87 -30.90 -13.47
CA ASP A 488 22.74 -31.80 -13.26
C ASP A 488 22.20 -32.36 -14.58
N GLN A 489 22.14 -31.56 -15.65
CA GLN A 489 21.81 -32.04 -16.99
C GLN A 489 22.83 -33.08 -17.49
N GLN A 490 24.13 -32.85 -17.29
CA GLN A 490 25.15 -33.84 -17.64
C GLN A 490 25.01 -35.13 -16.84
N ARG A 491 24.73 -35.05 -15.52
CA ARG A 491 24.46 -36.24 -14.70
C ARG A 491 23.24 -37.00 -15.19
N GLN A 492 22.16 -36.30 -15.55
CA GLN A 492 20.94 -36.93 -16.08
C GLN A 492 21.21 -37.64 -17.42
N GLN A 493 21.94 -37.00 -18.34
CA GLN A 493 22.34 -37.63 -19.60
C GLN A 493 23.20 -38.88 -19.36
N MET A 494 24.16 -38.81 -18.43
CA MET A 494 25.00 -39.95 -18.08
C MET A 494 24.18 -41.10 -17.48
N MET A 495 23.21 -40.80 -16.61
CA MET A 495 22.29 -41.80 -16.07
C MET A 495 21.42 -42.44 -17.15
N GLN A 496 20.89 -41.66 -18.09
CA GLN A 496 20.11 -42.18 -19.21
C GLN A 496 20.95 -43.11 -20.09
N GLN A 497 22.19 -42.73 -20.43
CA GLN A 497 23.10 -43.61 -21.17
C GLN A 497 23.37 -44.91 -20.41
N ARG A 498 23.60 -44.82 -19.10
CA ARG A 498 23.84 -46.00 -18.25
C ARG A 498 22.63 -46.93 -18.21
N GLN A 499 21.42 -46.35 -18.18
CA GLN A 499 20.17 -47.10 -18.23
C GLN A 499 19.98 -47.78 -19.59
N GLN A 500 20.25 -47.09 -20.70
CA GLN A 500 20.20 -47.67 -22.04
C GLN A 500 21.18 -48.83 -22.20
N GLN A 501 22.43 -48.66 -21.74
CA GLN A 501 23.42 -49.74 -21.75
C GLN A 501 22.99 -50.93 -20.89
N TRP A 502 22.32 -50.68 -19.76
CA TRP A 502 21.78 -51.75 -18.93
C TRP A 502 20.65 -52.52 -19.65
N GLN A 503 19.73 -51.81 -20.30
CA GLN A 503 18.66 -52.43 -21.10
C GLN A 503 19.21 -53.26 -22.26
N GLN A 504 20.23 -52.76 -22.98
CA GLN A 504 20.88 -53.51 -24.05
C GLN A 504 21.53 -54.80 -23.53
N ARG A 505 22.23 -54.73 -22.39
CA ARG A 505 22.80 -55.94 -21.75
C ARG A 505 21.73 -56.95 -21.34
N GLN A 506 20.59 -56.48 -20.83
CA GLN A 506 19.46 -57.36 -20.50
C GLN A 506 18.91 -58.08 -21.75
N GLN A 507 18.73 -57.34 -22.85
CA GLN A 507 18.26 -57.94 -24.11
C GLN A 507 19.26 -58.96 -24.66
N GLN A 508 20.56 -58.66 -24.64
CA GLN A 508 21.61 -59.60 -25.06
C GLN A 508 21.60 -60.87 -24.20
N TRP A 509 21.46 -60.72 -22.87
CA TRP A 509 21.37 -61.86 -21.97
C TRP A 509 20.14 -62.75 -22.25
N GLN A 510 18.99 -62.14 -22.51
CA GLN A 510 17.77 -62.87 -22.87
C GLN A 510 17.94 -63.66 -24.18
N GLN A 511 18.50 -63.02 -25.22
CA GLN A 511 18.78 -63.69 -26.50
C GLN A 511 19.74 -64.87 -26.32
N GLN A 512 20.79 -64.70 -25.52
CA GLN A 512 21.76 -65.76 -25.27
C GLN A 512 21.14 -66.95 -24.54
N ASN A 513 20.28 -66.72 -23.55
CA ASN A 513 19.53 -67.78 -22.88
C ASN A 513 18.56 -68.50 -23.81
N GLN A 514 17.85 -67.76 -24.66
CA GLN A 514 16.94 -68.36 -25.63
C GLN A 514 17.70 -69.26 -26.62
N GLN A 515 18.89 -68.81 -27.06
CA GLN A 515 19.75 -69.61 -27.92
C GLN A 515 20.27 -70.88 -27.22
N GLN A 516 20.61 -70.80 -25.93
CA GLN A 516 20.99 -71.98 -25.14
C GLN A 516 19.83 -72.97 -25.00
N GLN A 517 18.61 -72.49 -24.74
CA GLN A 517 17.43 -73.35 -24.68
C GLN A 517 17.15 -74.04 -26.02
N ASN A 518 17.23 -73.31 -27.13
CA ASN A 518 17.08 -73.89 -28.46
C ASN A 518 18.12 -74.96 -28.75
N ASN A 519 19.39 -74.72 -28.39
CA ASN A 519 20.46 -75.70 -28.53
C ASN A 519 20.23 -76.96 -27.66
N GLN A 520 19.69 -76.80 -26.45
CA GLN A 520 19.33 -77.95 -25.60
C GLN A 520 18.18 -78.75 -26.20
N GLN A 521 17.15 -78.10 -26.72
CA GLN A 521 16.04 -78.77 -27.40
C GLN A 521 16.52 -79.54 -28.63
N GLN A 522 17.41 -78.96 -29.44
CA GLN A 522 18.00 -79.67 -30.58
C GLN A 522 18.80 -80.89 -30.15
N ARG A 523 19.59 -80.81 -29.06
CA ARG A 523 20.31 -81.96 -28.52
C ARG A 523 19.36 -83.06 -28.04
N GLN A 524 18.29 -82.70 -27.33
CA GLN A 524 17.28 -83.67 -26.89
C GLN A 524 16.58 -84.35 -28.07
N GLN A 525 16.23 -83.60 -29.12
CA GLN A 525 15.65 -84.17 -30.35
C GLN A 525 16.63 -85.14 -31.04
N PHE A 526 17.90 -84.76 -31.12
CA PHE A 526 18.94 -85.61 -31.69
C PHE A 526 19.14 -86.91 -30.87
N ASP A 527 19.18 -86.80 -29.54
CA ASP A 527 19.29 -87.96 -28.66
C ASP A 527 18.06 -88.88 -28.74
N GLN A 528 16.85 -88.32 -28.85
CA GLN A 528 15.63 -89.09 -29.09
C GLN A 528 15.68 -89.84 -30.43
N GLN A 529 16.10 -89.17 -31.52
CA GLN A 529 16.28 -89.83 -32.81
C GLN A 529 17.29 -90.97 -32.72
N ARG A 530 18.42 -90.76 -32.05
CA ARG A 530 19.44 -91.79 -31.83
C ARG A 530 18.87 -92.97 -31.06
N GLN A 531 18.10 -92.74 -29.99
CA GLN A 531 17.46 -93.81 -29.23
C GLN A 531 16.44 -94.60 -30.07
N GLN A 532 15.60 -93.93 -30.86
CA GLN A 532 14.67 -94.59 -31.78
C GLN A 532 15.41 -95.46 -32.80
N GLN A 533 16.53 -94.97 -33.34
CA GLN A 533 17.34 -95.71 -34.30
C GLN A 533 17.98 -96.95 -33.66
N MET A 534 18.47 -96.85 -32.42
CA MET A 534 18.97 -98.01 -31.67
C MET A 534 17.86 -99.02 -31.37
N GLN A 535 16.65 -98.57 -31.00
CA GLN A 535 15.51 -99.47 -30.77
C GLN A 535 15.13 -100.21 -32.05
N GLN A 536 15.10 -99.54 -33.20
CA GLN A 536 14.85 -100.16 -34.50
C GLN A 536 15.93 -101.20 -34.84
N GLN A 537 17.21 -100.88 -34.66
CA GLN A 537 18.30 -101.85 -34.86
C GLN A 537 18.16 -103.06 -33.95
N ASN A 538 17.80 -102.85 -32.68
CA ASN A 538 17.67 -103.93 -31.72
C ASN A 538 16.46 -104.82 -32.06
N GLN A 539 15.34 -104.24 -32.50
CA GLN A 539 14.20 -104.99 -33.04
C GLN A 539 14.58 -105.80 -34.28
N GLN A 540 15.32 -105.22 -35.22
CA GLN A 540 15.81 -105.94 -36.40
C GLN A 540 16.72 -107.11 -36.01
N GLN A 541 17.62 -106.92 -35.04
CA GLN A 541 18.45 -108.02 -34.53
C GLN A 541 17.62 -109.10 -33.83
N GLN A 542 16.59 -108.73 -33.07
CA GLN A 542 15.69 -109.70 -32.46
C GLN A 542 14.91 -110.50 -33.52
N GLN A 543 14.41 -109.84 -34.56
CA GLN A 543 13.76 -110.49 -35.69
C GLN A 543 14.71 -111.45 -36.41
N MET A 544 15.95 -111.03 -36.70
CA MET A 544 16.96 -111.92 -37.28
C MET A 544 17.26 -113.11 -36.37
N ARG A 545 17.42 -112.90 -35.06
CA ARG A 545 17.62 -114.00 -34.09
C ARG A 545 16.43 -114.97 -34.08
N GLN A 546 15.20 -114.46 -34.13
CA GLN A 546 14.00 -115.29 -34.22
C GLN A 546 13.97 -116.09 -35.54
N GLN A 547 14.28 -115.46 -36.67
CA GLN A 547 14.35 -116.15 -37.96
C GLN A 547 15.42 -117.24 -37.95
N GLN A 548 16.62 -116.96 -37.43
CA GLN A 548 17.67 -117.96 -37.28
C GLN A 548 17.24 -119.10 -36.37
N TRP A 549 16.58 -118.81 -35.25
CA TRP A 549 16.06 -119.83 -34.35
C TRP A 549 15.01 -120.71 -35.05
N GLN A 550 14.09 -120.12 -35.80
CA GLN A 550 13.08 -120.85 -36.58
C GLN A 550 13.74 -121.75 -37.65
N GLN A 551 14.74 -121.24 -38.38
CA GLN A 551 15.51 -122.04 -39.32
C GLN A 551 16.22 -123.21 -38.63
N GLN A 552 16.81 -122.98 -37.46
CA GLN A 552 17.45 -124.04 -36.68
C GLN A 552 16.46 -125.11 -36.21
N GLN A 553 15.23 -124.71 -35.84
CA GLN A 553 14.17 -125.66 -35.51
C GLN A 553 13.74 -126.47 -36.73
N GLN A 554 13.58 -125.83 -37.89
CA GLN A 554 13.29 -126.54 -39.14
C GLN A 554 14.40 -127.53 -39.51
N GLN A 555 15.66 -127.13 -39.42
CA GLN A 555 16.80 -128.02 -39.64
C GLN A 555 16.80 -129.18 -38.65
N ARG A 556 16.52 -128.95 -37.36
CA ARG A 556 16.39 -130.03 -36.37
C ARG A 556 15.25 -130.98 -36.70
N GLN A 557 14.10 -130.48 -37.15
CA GLN A 557 12.98 -131.31 -37.58
C GLN A 557 13.33 -132.13 -38.83
N GLN A 558 13.96 -131.52 -39.83
CA GLN A 558 14.46 -132.22 -41.02
C GLN A 558 15.48 -133.30 -40.64
N HIS A 559 16.39 -132.99 -39.72
CA HIS A 559 17.39 -133.94 -39.25
C HIS A 559 16.79 -135.07 -38.41
N MET A 560 15.71 -134.82 -37.66
CA MET A 560 14.94 -135.86 -36.99
C MET A 560 14.17 -136.73 -37.99
N GLN A 561 13.58 -136.14 -39.04
CA GLN A 561 12.93 -136.89 -40.12
C GLN A 561 13.95 -137.75 -40.89
N GLN A 562 15.15 -137.22 -41.18
CA GLN A 562 16.25 -137.99 -41.75
C GLN A 562 16.71 -139.12 -40.81
N ARG A 563 16.80 -138.87 -39.49
CA ARG A 563 17.11 -139.93 -38.53
C ARG A 563 16.02 -140.99 -38.44
N GLN A 564 14.75 -140.61 -38.55
CA GLN A 564 13.65 -141.57 -38.61
C GLN A 564 13.69 -142.39 -39.90
N GLN A 565 14.03 -141.77 -41.04
CA GLN A 565 14.26 -142.47 -42.30
C GLN A 565 15.50 -143.38 -42.26
N GLN A 566 16.59 -142.95 -41.62
CA GLN A 566 17.78 -143.79 -41.40
C GLN A 566 17.52 -144.94 -40.43
N ASN A 567 16.73 -144.74 -39.37
CA ASN A 567 16.30 -145.82 -38.47
C ASN A 567 15.32 -146.79 -39.14
N GLN A 568 14.49 -146.32 -40.08
CA GLN A 568 13.68 -147.21 -40.92
C GLN A 568 14.54 -148.00 -41.93
N GLN A 569 15.64 -147.42 -42.43
CA GLN A 569 16.60 -148.13 -43.28
C GLN A 569 17.49 -149.10 -42.49
N GLN A 570 17.82 -148.82 -41.22
CA GLN A 570 18.63 -149.70 -40.36
C GLN A 570 17.85 -150.89 -39.76
N GLN A 571 16.52 -150.96 -39.96
CA GLN A 571 15.75 -152.20 -39.72
C GLN A 571 15.81 -153.18 -40.91
N GLN A 572 16.55 -152.85 -41.96
CA GLN A 572 16.92 -153.78 -43.03
C GLN A 572 18.45 -153.95 -43.08
N ASN A 573 18.90 -155.10 -42.59
CA ASN A 573 20.17 -155.80 -42.89
C ASN A 573 21.35 -155.68 -41.87
N PRO A 574 21.88 -156.81 -41.34
CA PRO A 574 22.92 -156.87 -40.31
C PRO A 574 24.35 -157.16 -40.86
N GLN A 575 25.37 -156.85 -40.03
CA GLN A 575 26.77 -157.38 -39.97
C GLN A 575 27.98 -156.44 -40.27
N ARG A 576 28.99 -156.68 -39.41
CA ARG A 576 30.46 -156.35 -39.40
C ARG A 576 30.87 -155.02 -38.76
N GLN A 577 31.51 -155.00 -37.57
CA GLN A 577 32.81 -155.51 -37.09
C GLN A 577 34.07 -154.81 -37.64
N GLN A 578 34.73 -154.11 -36.70
CA GLN A 578 36.16 -154.14 -36.36
C GLN A 578 37.20 -153.43 -37.25
N GLN A 579 38.15 -152.81 -36.51
CA GLN A 579 39.59 -152.67 -36.75
C GLN A 579 40.09 -151.49 -37.61
N GLN A 580 40.71 -150.48 -36.96
CA GLN A 580 42.18 -150.36 -36.78
C GLN A 580 42.58 -149.01 -36.13
N ARG A 581 43.54 -149.07 -35.19
CA ARG A 581 44.46 -147.98 -34.76
C ARG A 581 45.74 -148.07 -35.64
N PRO A 582 46.79 -147.25 -35.42
CA PRO A 582 46.94 -145.78 -35.37
C PRO A 582 48.02 -145.35 -36.41
N PRO A 583 48.63 -144.14 -36.37
CA PRO A 583 49.87 -143.98 -35.58
C PRO A 583 50.12 -142.58 -34.98
N GLN A 584 51.16 -142.54 -34.16
CA GLN A 584 51.79 -141.42 -33.46
C GLN A 584 52.44 -140.40 -34.41
N GLU A 585 52.67 -139.19 -33.91
CA GLU A 585 53.87 -138.33 -34.13
C GLU A 585 53.67 -137.07 -33.24
N GLN A 586 54.36 -136.95 -32.11
CA GLN A 586 55.70 -136.37 -31.87
C GLN A 586 55.83 -134.85 -32.13
N HIS A 587 56.25 -134.18 -31.05
CA HIS A 587 56.95 -132.89 -30.85
C HIS A 587 57.83 -132.37 -32.02
N PRO A 588 58.19 -131.06 -32.08
CA PRO A 588 58.53 -130.15 -30.96
C PRO A 588 57.49 -129.08 -30.61
#